data_AF-A0A0P7ZXQ5-F1
#
_entry.id   AF-A0A0P7ZXQ5-F1
#
_cell.length_a   1.000
_cell.length_b   1.000
_cell.length_c   1.000
_cell.angle_alpha   90.00
_cell.angle_beta   90.00
_cell.angle_gamma   90.00
#
_symmetry.space_group_name_H-M   'P 1'
#
loop_
_entity.id
_entity.type
_entity.pdbx_description
1 polymer ?
#
loop_
_entity_poly.entity_id
_entity_poly.type
_entity_poly.pdbx_seq_one_letter_code
_entity_poly.pdbx_strand_id
1 'polypeptide(L)'
;MYNPRSLDAEEIKDTLSADDIPTGVGGFARDYTVNLESGDQITIDAVSEEFDTLVTLMDGNGIVVNENDDGPDGSTNSLLFARISESGKYIIRVRSYAGGGEGQFSLKLTRLRPVQ
;
A
#
# COMPACT_ATOMS: atom_id res chain seq x y z
N MET A 1 0.60 2.54 20.22
CA MET A 1 2.03 2.47 19.84
C MET A 1 2.08 2.07 18.39
N TYR A 2 2.85 2.75 17.54
CA TYR A 2 2.94 2.44 16.11
C TYR A 2 3.71 1.13 15.89
N ASN A 3 3.05 0.11 15.36
CA ASN A 3 3.60 -1.22 15.13
C ASN A 3 2.98 -1.85 13.87
N PRO A 4 3.34 -1.38 12.67
CA PRO A 4 2.76 -1.86 11.41
C PRO A 4 3.06 -3.34 11.20
N ARG A 5 2.14 -4.02 10.52
CA ARG A 5 2.26 -5.45 10.22
C ARG A 5 3.32 -5.68 9.13
N SER A 6 4.14 -6.71 9.27
CA SER A 6 5.05 -7.10 8.18
C SER A 6 4.27 -7.79 7.06
N LEU A 7 4.57 -7.39 5.81
CA LEU A 7 4.01 -8.00 4.61
C LEU A 7 4.95 -9.10 4.12
N ASP A 8 4.98 -10.20 4.88
CA ASP A 8 5.82 -11.37 4.61
C ASP A 8 5.13 -12.38 3.67
N ALA A 9 3.82 -12.23 3.47
CA ALA A 9 3.01 -13.00 2.53
C ALA A 9 2.77 -12.20 1.24
N GLU A 10 2.54 -12.89 0.13
CA GLU A 10 2.24 -12.23 -1.16
C GLU A 10 0.97 -11.38 -1.09
N GLU A 11 -0.04 -11.78 -0.31
CA GLU A 11 -1.31 -11.08 -0.14
C GLU A 11 -1.76 -11.07 1.34
N ILE A 12 -2.34 -9.96 1.78
CA ILE A 12 -3.01 -9.79 3.06
C ILE A 12 -4.44 -9.34 2.82
N LYS A 13 -5.40 -9.94 3.52
CA LYS A 13 -6.76 -9.42 3.66
C LYS A 13 -6.88 -8.72 5.00
N ASP A 14 -7.47 -7.54 5.00
CA ASP A 14 -7.57 -6.70 6.19
C ASP A 14 -8.80 -5.79 6.14
N THR A 15 -8.98 -4.97 7.17
CA THR A 15 -10.07 -3.97 7.25
C THR A 15 -9.49 -2.62 7.62
N LEU A 16 -9.88 -1.58 6.87
CA LEU A 16 -9.64 -0.18 7.21
C LEU A 16 -10.83 0.32 8.05
N SER A 17 -10.56 0.92 9.20
CA SER A 17 -11.58 1.34 10.15
C SER A 17 -11.20 2.61 10.90
N ALA A 18 -12.16 3.18 11.62
CA ALA A 18 -11.94 4.35 12.46
C ALA A 18 -10.94 4.18 13.62
N ASP A 19 -10.57 2.95 13.97
CA ASP A 19 -9.57 2.66 15.01
C ASP A 19 -8.13 2.65 14.47
N ASP A 20 -7.96 2.76 13.15
CA ASP A 20 -6.66 2.78 12.49
C ASP A 20 -5.98 4.17 12.56
N ILE A 21 -4.82 4.31 11.91
CA ILE A 21 -3.95 5.48 12.06
C ILE A 21 -4.68 6.74 11.55
N PRO A 22 -5.00 7.73 12.40
CA PRO A 22 -5.62 8.96 11.94
C PRO A 22 -4.63 9.73 11.06
N THR A 23 -5.08 10.19 9.90
CA THR A 23 -4.21 10.85 8.90
C THR A 23 -3.90 12.31 9.22
N GLY A 24 -4.65 12.91 10.15
CA GLY A 24 -4.57 14.35 10.48
C GLY A 24 -5.28 15.28 9.48
N VAL A 25 -5.76 14.75 8.35
CA VAL A 25 -6.52 15.48 7.32
C VAL A 25 -7.91 14.90 7.06
N GLY A 26 -8.33 13.95 7.91
CA GLY A 26 -9.56 13.19 7.75
C GLY A 26 -9.28 11.74 7.32
N GLY A 27 -10.03 10.81 7.91
CA GLY A 27 -9.88 9.39 7.64
C GLY A 27 -8.74 8.71 8.37
N PHE A 28 -8.52 7.48 7.94
CA PHE A 28 -7.65 6.53 8.60
C PHE A 28 -6.73 5.86 7.59
N ALA A 29 -5.65 5.26 8.10
CA ALA A 29 -4.66 4.57 7.29
C ALA A 29 -4.17 3.30 7.99
N ARG A 30 -3.83 2.31 7.18
CA ARG A 30 -3.10 1.12 7.63
C ARG A 30 -1.74 1.05 6.99
N ASP A 31 -0.73 0.86 7.82
CA ASP A 31 0.65 0.72 7.41
C ASP A 31 1.11 -0.73 7.50
N TYR A 32 1.82 -1.14 6.47
CA TYR A 32 2.49 -2.42 6.34
C TYR A 32 3.97 -2.19 6.07
N THR A 33 4.83 -3.06 6.57
CA THR A 33 6.27 -2.94 6.33
C THR A 33 6.78 -4.08 5.49
N VAL A 34 7.71 -3.79 4.59
CA VAL A 34 8.37 -4.79 3.75
C VAL A 34 9.84 -4.44 3.55
N ASN A 35 10.69 -5.45 3.44
CA ASN A 35 12.07 -5.26 3.00
C ASN A 35 12.16 -5.41 1.47
N LEU A 36 12.69 -4.39 0.81
CA LEU A 36 12.89 -4.37 -0.64
C LEU A 36 14.37 -4.20 -0.94
N GLU A 37 14.80 -4.70 -2.10
CA GLU A 37 16.18 -4.62 -2.55
C GLU A 37 16.33 -3.61 -3.70
N SER A 38 17.46 -2.91 -3.75
CA SER A 38 17.82 -2.07 -4.90
C SER A 38 17.77 -2.90 -6.18
N GLY A 39 17.04 -2.39 -7.17
CA GLY A 39 16.79 -3.06 -8.45
C GLY A 39 15.47 -3.82 -8.51
N ASP A 40 14.78 -4.03 -7.38
CA ASP A 40 13.44 -4.59 -7.37
C ASP A 40 12.52 -3.76 -8.27
N GLN A 41 11.71 -4.45 -9.07
CA GLN A 41 10.54 -3.88 -9.73
C GLN A 41 9.32 -4.52 -9.08
N ILE A 42 8.42 -3.71 -8.54
CA ILE A 42 7.27 -4.21 -7.77
C ILE A 42 5.96 -3.65 -8.30
N THR A 43 4.89 -4.42 -8.09
CA THR A 43 3.51 -3.90 -8.08
C THR A 43 2.91 -4.04 -6.70
N ILE A 44 2.09 -3.07 -6.32
CA ILE A 44 1.27 -3.09 -5.11
C ILE A 44 -0.17 -2.93 -5.56
N ASP A 45 -0.96 -3.97 -5.34
CA ASP A 45 -2.37 -4.04 -5.70
C ASP A 45 -3.19 -3.88 -4.42
N ALA A 46 -4.07 -2.88 -4.35
CA ALA A 46 -5.06 -2.74 -3.30
C ALA A 46 -6.46 -2.83 -3.90
N VAL A 47 -7.27 -3.74 -3.39
CA VAL A 47 -8.61 -4.02 -3.93
C VAL A 47 -9.64 -3.91 -2.81
N SER A 48 -10.69 -3.12 -3.05
CA SER A 48 -11.84 -3.03 -2.15
C SER A 48 -13.12 -2.77 -2.93
N GLU A 49 -14.19 -3.46 -2.54
CA GLU A 49 -15.55 -3.17 -3.01
C GLU A 49 -16.27 -2.14 -2.12
N GLU A 50 -15.65 -1.75 -1.00
CA GLU A 50 -16.27 -0.92 0.05
C GLU A 50 -15.76 0.52 0.02
N PHE A 51 -14.56 0.76 -0.49
CA PHE A 51 -14.00 2.10 -0.62
C PHE A 51 -13.04 2.24 -1.80
N ASP A 52 -12.93 3.48 -2.27
CA ASP A 52 -11.92 3.90 -3.24
C ASP A 52 -10.53 3.90 -2.59
N THR A 53 -9.66 3.00 -3.04
CA THR A 53 -8.37 2.72 -2.42
C THR A 53 -7.32 3.74 -2.85
N LEU A 54 -6.37 4.03 -1.97
CA LEU A 54 -5.16 4.75 -2.31
C LEU A 54 -3.98 4.11 -1.60
N VAL A 55 -2.98 3.74 -2.40
CA VAL A 55 -1.72 3.15 -1.94
C VAL A 55 -0.60 4.17 -2.02
N THR A 56 0.15 4.32 -0.93
CA THR A 56 1.38 5.12 -0.89
C THR A 56 2.55 4.22 -0.48
N LEU A 57 3.61 4.22 -1.27
CA LEU A 57 4.89 3.61 -0.92
C LEU A 57 5.81 4.69 -0.33
N MET A 58 6.35 4.43 0.85
CA MET A 58 7.32 5.30 1.52
C MET A 58 8.60 4.54 1.85
N ASP A 59 9.72 5.25 1.88
CA ASP A 59 10.99 4.70 2.38
C ASP A 59 10.99 4.56 3.92
N GLY A 60 12.09 4.04 4.48
CA GLY A 60 12.24 3.86 5.93
C GLY A 60 12.27 5.15 6.75
N ASN A 61 12.43 6.31 6.10
CA ASN A 61 12.37 7.63 6.72
C ASN A 61 10.97 8.27 6.60
N GLY A 62 10.02 7.58 5.95
CA GLY A 62 8.67 8.09 5.70
C GLY A 62 8.57 9.04 4.50
N ILE A 63 9.59 9.12 3.65
CA ILE A 63 9.53 9.90 2.41
C ILE A 63 8.72 9.13 1.38
N VAL A 64 7.74 9.79 0.76
CA VAL A 64 6.94 9.20 -0.32
C VAL A 64 7.82 8.92 -1.52
N VAL A 65 7.82 7.66 -1.93
CA VAL A 65 8.49 7.15 -3.13
C VAL A 65 7.55 7.22 -4.32
N ASN A 66 6.32 6.76 -4.14
CA ASN A 66 5.26 6.82 -5.14
C ASN A 66 3.88 6.66 -4.48
N GLU A 67 2.82 7.06 -5.16
CA GLU A 67 1.43 6.81 -4.76
C GLU A 67 0.53 6.61 -5.99
N ASN A 68 -0.56 5.86 -5.81
CA ASN A 68 -1.57 5.68 -6.85
C ASN A 68 -2.91 5.26 -6.22
N ASP A 69 -4.02 5.80 -6.74
CA ASP A 69 -5.40 5.52 -6.36
C ASP A 69 -6.11 4.60 -7.37
N ASP A 70 -5.83 4.72 -8.67
CA ASP A 70 -6.58 4.02 -9.71
C ASP A 70 -5.83 2.86 -10.40
N GLY A 71 -6.60 1.93 -10.94
CA GLY A 71 -6.13 0.82 -11.77
C GLY A 71 -6.40 1.07 -13.26
N PRO A 72 -5.72 0.37 -14.17
CA PRO A 72 -5.95 0.53 -15.61
C PRO A 72 -7.29 -0.04 -16.09
N ASP A 73 -8.04 -0.74 -15.24
CA ASP A 73 -9.31 -1.38 -15.55
C ASP A 73 -10.53 -0.45 -15.37
N GLY A 74 -10.30 0.80 -14.92
CA GLY A 74 -11.35 1.78 -14.66
C GLY A 74 -12.13 1.55 -13.36
N SER A 75 -11.65 0.66 -12.48
CA SER A 75 -12.13 0.53 -11.11
C SER A 75 -11.43 1.54 -10.17
N THR A 76 -11.95 1.68 -8.95
CA THR A 76 -11.36 2.48 -7.87
C THR A 76 -10.31 1.70 -7.05
N ASN A 77 -9.77 0.62 -7.64
CA ASN A 77 -8.74 -0.22 -7.03
C ASN A 77 -7.37 0.29 -7.46
N SER A 78 -6.44 0.44 -6.53
CA SER A 78 -5.11 0.95 -6.83
C SER A 78 -4.16 -0.11 -7.36
N LEU A 79 -3.41 0.23 -8.41
CA LEU A 79 -2.26 -0.54 -8.87
C LEU A 79 -1.01 0.34 -8.94
N LEU A 80 -0.13 0.27 -7.93
CA LEU A 80 1.09 1.05 -7.89
C LEU A 80 2.28 0.26 -8.43
N PHE A 81 2.98 0.81 -9.43
CA PHE A 81 4.27 0.28 -9.90
C PHE A 81 5.43 1.11 -9.33
N ALA A 82 6.49 0.44 -8.86
CA ALA A 82 7.70 1.11 -8.40
C ALA A 82 8.97 0.34 -8.77
N ARG A 83 10.04 1.10 -9.06
CA ARG A 83 11.41 0.59 -9.13
C ARG A 83 12.16 1.06 -7.89
N ILE A 84 12.77 0.11 -7.18
CA ILE A 84 13.44 0.36 -5.92
C ILE A 84 14.90 0.74 -6.20
N SER A 85 15.31 1.92 -5.71
CA SER A 85 16.67 2.44 -5.92
C SER A 85 17.64 2.08 -4.80
N GLU A 86 17.13 1.83 -3.59
CA GLU A 86 17.93 1.56 -2.40
C GLU A 86 17.36 0.37 -1.64
N SER A 87 18.24 -0.53 -1.18
CA SER A 87 17.80 -1.65 -0.35
C SER A 87 17.43 -1.15 1.04
N GLY A 88 16.32 -1.62 1.59
CA GLY A 88 15.92 -1.22 2.94
C GLY A 88 14.50 -1.60 3.29
N LYS A 89 14.07 -1.09 4.45
CA LYS A 89 12.70 -1.19 4.92
C LYS A 89 11.86 -0.11 4.27
N TYR A 90 10.74 -0.50 3.70
CA TYR A 90 9.72 0.36 3.12
C TYR A 90 8.41 0.22 3.89
N ILE A 91 7.56 1.24 3.77
CA ILE A 91 6.22 1.28 4.34
C ILE A 91 5.23 1.38 3.18
N ILE A 92 4.26 0.48 3.16
CA ILE A 92 3.09 0.54 2.27
C ILE A 92 1.92 1.03 3.11
N ARG A 93 1.34 2.15 2.74
CA ARG A 93 0.14 2.71 3.37
C ARG A 93 -1.06 2.50 2.49
N VAL A 94 -2.14 1.98 3.06
CA VAL A 94 -3.48 1.92 2.44
C VAL A 94 -4.39 2.91 3.16
N ARG A 95 -5.08 3.75 2.40
CA ARG A 95 -6.15 4.65 2.88
C ARG A 95 -7.30 4.68 1.88
N SER A 96 -8.41 5.29 2.28
CA SER A 96 -9.42 5.71 1.31
C SER A 96 -9.00 7.02 0.64
N TYR A 97 -9.14 7.11 -0.69
CA TYR A 97 -8.81 8.31 -1.47
C TYR A 97 -9.56 9.55 -0.95
N ALA A 98 -10.87 9.45 -0.78
CA ALA A 98 -11.73 10.53 -0.28
C ALA A 98 -11.67 10.72 1.25
N GLY A 99 -10.88 9.92 1.97
CA GLY A 99 -10.68 10.02 3.42
C GLY A 99 -11.85 9.57 4.30
N GLY A 100 -12.98 9.13 3.73
CA GLY A 100 -14.14 8.65 4.51
C GLY A 100 -14.41 7.16 4.41
N GLY A 101 -13.72 6.46 3.50
CA GLY A 101 -13.96 5.04 3.27
C GLY A 101 -13.40 4.15 4.37
N GLU A 102 -14.20 3.19 4.79
CA GLU A 102 -13.88 2.10 5.71
C GLU A 102 -14.38 0.79 5.09
N GLY A 103 -13.81 -0.34 5.47
CA GLY A 103 -14.23 -1.65 4.98
C GLY A 103 -13.08 -2.60 4.71
N GLN A 104 -13.43 -3.78 4.21
CA GLN A 104 -12.49 -4.82 3.85
C GLN A 104 -11.71 -4.47 2.59
N PHE A 105 -10.45 -4.89 2.56
CA PHE A 105 -9.62 -4.82 1.37
C PHE A 105 -8.64 -5.99 1.33
N SER A 106 -8.09 -6.25 0.15
CA SER A 106 -6.87 -7.03 0.00
C SER A 106 -5.72 -6.14 -0.45
N LEU A 107 -4.53 -6.46 0.03
CA LEU A 107 -3.26 -5.83 -0.33
C LEU A 107 -2.30 -6.91 -0.80
N LYS A 108 -1.81 -6.80 -2.03
CA LYS A 108 -0.87 -7.75 -2.62
C LYS A 108 0.39 -7.02 -3.07
N LEU A 109 1.55 -7.60 -2.76
CA LEU A 109 2.83 -7.14 -3.27
C LEU A 109 3.41 -8.19 -4.21
N THR A 110 3.69 -7.80 -5.45
CA THR A 110 4.32 -8.68 -6.43
C THR A 110 5.72 -8.15 -6.78
N ARG A 111 6.75 -8.96 -6.58
CA ARG A 111 8.09 -8.69 -7.14
C ARG A 111 8.16 -9.22 -8.57
N LEU A 112 8.30 -8.31 -9.53
CA LEU A 112 8.42 -8.62 -10.94
C LEU A 112 9.83 -9.15 -11.21
N ARG A 113 9.93 -10.47 -11.38
CA ARG A 113 11.18 -11.11 -11.80
C ARG A 113 11.19 -11.19 -13.33
N PRO A 114 12.31 -10.91 -14.00
CA PRO A 114 12.47 -11.25 -15.41
C PRO A 114 12.20 -12.75 -15.59
N VAL A 115 11.43 -13.09 -16.63
CA VAL A 115 11.33 -14.49 -17.07
C VAL A 115 12.73 -14.87 -17.59
N GLN A 116 13.35 -15.88 -16.98
CA GLN A 116 14.60 -16.47 -17.48
C GLN A 116 14.33 -17.36 -18.70
#